data_AF-A0A952L763-F1
#
_entry.id   AF-A0A952L763-F1
#
_cell.length_a   1.000
_cell.length_b   1.000
_cell.length_c   1.000
_cell.angle_alpha   90.00
_cell.angle_beta   90.00
_cell.angle_gamma   90.00
#
_symmetry.space_group_name_H-M   'P 1'
#
loop_
_entity.id
_entity.type
_entity.pdbx_description
1 polymer ?
#
loop_
_entity_poly.entity_id
_entity_poly.type
_entity_poly.pdbx_seq_one_letter_code
_entity_poly.pdbx_strand_id
1 'polypeptide(L)'
;MADDVRDGRPFAIVDKRAATLSVYAGDGTLLGRTSALLGLTPGDAEIPGSRGKAPDALTVQERTTPAGRFEAQPGRNLHGERIVWIDYGASLAIHRLRPAPARERRPERLTSANPQDHRITLGCVVVDPAFFDRVVLPTLGSSPGLVYILPEREPLLASAGGTSRAAAP
;
A
#
# COMPACT_ATOMS: atom_id res chain seq x y z
N MET A 1 10.38 -26.75 17.07
CA MET A 1 10.61 -26.44 15.65
C MET A 1 9.23 -26.15 15.10
N ALA A 2 8.82 -24.88 15.13
CA ALA A 2 7.49 -24.48 14.68
C ALA A 2 7.47 -24.62 13.16
N ASP A 3 6.50 -25.36 12.63
CA ASP A 3 6.22 -25.38 11.20
C ASP A 3 6.09 -23.93 10.71
N ASP A 4 7.00 -23.52 9.84
CA ASP A 4 6.90 -22.29 9.07
C ASP A 4 5.81 -22.52 8.01
N VAL A 5 4.55 -22.50 8.45
CA VAL A 5 3.39 -22.69 7.58
C VAL A 5 3.40 -21.55 6.58
N ARG A 6 3.79 -21.85 5.34
CA ARG A 6 3.64 -20.93 4.22
C ARG A 6 2.15 -20.62 4.06
N ASP A 7 1.81 -19.36 4.27
CA ASP A 7 0.44 -18.82 4.16
C ASP A 7 -0.19 -19.13 2.77
N GLY A 8 0.62 -19.36 1.73
CA GLY A 8 0.17 -19.80 0.40
C GLY A 8 -0.71 -18.78 -0.34
N ARG A 9 -0.98 -17.64 0.28
CA ARG A 9 -1.76 -16.53 -0.27
C ARG A 9 -0.88 -15.65 -1.17
N PRO A 10 -1.45 -15.09 -2.25
CA PRO A 10 -0.76 -14.09 -3.04
C PRO A 10 -0.43 -12.87 -2.18
N PHE A 11 0.65 -12.19 -2.52
CA PHE A 11 1.09 -11.03 -1.76
C PHE A 11 1.71 -9.96 -2.64
N ALA A 12 1.74 -8.73 -2.15
CA ALA A 12 2.50 -7.66 -2.75
C ALA A 12 3.53 -7.08 -1.78
N ILE A 13 4.62 -6.56 -2.35
CA ILE A 13 5.65 -5.82 -1.63
C ILE A 13 5.67 -4.40 -2.17
N VAL A 14 5.50 -3.43 -1.28
CA VAL A 14 5.70 -2.00 -1.54
C VAL A 14 7.07 -1.62 -1.02
N ASP A 15 8.01 -1.40 -1.92
CA ASP A 15 9.31 -0.81 -1.60
C ASP A 15 9.17 0.71 -1.68
N LYS A 16 9.11 1.35 -0.51
CA LYS A 16 8.94 2.80 -0.44
C LYS A 16 10.18 3.55 -0.90
N ARG A 17 11.39 3.03 -0.65
CA ARG A 17 12.64 3.68 -1.05
C ARG A 17 12.77 3.72 -2.58
N ALA A 18 12.40 2.62 -3.24
CA ALA A 18 12.39 2.54 -4.70
C ALA A 18 11.09 3.08 -5.34
N ALA A 19 10.07 3.40 -4.54
CA ALA A 19 8.73 3.77 -4.99
C ALA A 19 8.12 2.74 -5.97
N THR A 20 8.15 1.45 -5.60
CA THR A 20 7.64 0.36 -6.43
C THR A 20 6.66 -0.56 -5.71
N LEU A 21 5.77 -1.16 -6.47
CA LEU A 21 4.92 -2.27 -6.08
C LEU A 21 5.33 -3.51 -6.88
N SER A 22 5.60 -4.62 -6.20
CA SER A 22 5.80 -5.94 -6.81
C SER A 22 4.70 -6.89 -6.33
N VAL A 23 4.11 -7.68 -7.23
CA VAL A 23 3.01 -8.61 -6.93
C VAL A 23 3.47 -10.03 -7.19
N TYR A 24 3.19 -10.92 -6.24
CA TYR A 24 3.62 -12.31 -6.23
C TYR A 24 2.43 -13.26 -6.09
N ALA A 25 2.53 -14.43 -6.74
CA ALA A 25 1.64 -15.55 -6.48
C ALA A 25 1.95 -16.19 -5.11
N GLY A 26 1.05 -17.04 -4.63
CA GLY A 26 1.16 -17.69 -3.32
C GLY A 26 2.35 -18.64 -3.15
N ASP A 27 2.93 -19.09 -4.26
CA ASP A 27 4.16 -19.89 -4.29
C ASP A 27 5.44 -19.04 -4.28
N GLY A 28 5.32 -17.70 -4.32
CA GLY A 28 6.42 -16.75 -4.39
C GLY A 28 6.84 -16.34 -5.80
N THR A 29 6.16 -16.81 -6.85
CA THR A 29 6.44 -16.40 -8.24
C THR A 29 6.12 -14.92 -8.44
N LEU A 30 7.07 -14.13 -8.96
CA LEU A 30 6.84 -12.72 -9.32
C LEU A 30 5.91 -12.63 -10.54
N LEU A 31 4.74 -12.02 -10.37
CA LEU A 31 3.76 -11.80 -11.43
C LEU A 31 3.94 -10.47 -12.15
N GLY A 32 4.53 -9.48 -11.47
CA GLY A 32 4.84 -8.19 -12.08
C GLY A 32 5.36 -7.16 -11.08
N ARG A 33 6.02 -6.13 -11.61
CA ARG A 33 6.51 -4.98 -10.85
C ARG A 33 6.21 -3.67 -11.59
N THR A 34 5.87 -2.62 -10.85
CA THR A 34 5.58 -1.28 -11.39
C THR A 34 6.08 -0.20 -10.43
N SER A 35 6.29 1.01 -10.96
CA SER A 35 6.33 2.24 -10.15
C SER A 35 5.02 2.45 -9.41
N ALA A 36 5.09 3.08 -8.24
CA ALA A 36 3.95 3.46 -7.43
C ALA A 36 4.11 4.91 -6.93
N LEU A 37 3.01 5.67 -6.87
CA LEU A 37 2.93 6.90 -6.09
C LEU A 37 2.56 6.54 -4.66
N LEU A 38 3.20 7.22 -3.71
CA LEU A 38 3.12 6.96 -2.28
C LEU A 38 2.75 8.24 -1.53
N GLY A 39 2.54 8.09 -0.22
CA GLY A 39 2.25 9.19 0.69
C GLY A 39 3.24 10.34 0.51
N LEU A 40 2.71 11.56 0.53
CA LEU A 40 3.47 12.80 0.36
C LEU A 40 4.65 12.91 1.34
N THR A 41 4.47 12.47 2.57
CA THR A 41 5.50 12.55 3.60
C THR A 41 6.15 11.17 3.77
N PRO A 42 7.48 11.04 3.63
CA PRO A 42 8.19 9.81 4.00
C PRO A 42 7.98 9.50 5.48
N GLY A 43 7.72 8.25 5.84
CA GLY A 43 7.47 7.85 7.23
C GLY A 43 6.90 6.44 7.36
N ASP A 44 7.28 5.74 8.42
CA ASP A 44 6.92 4.33 8.63
C ASP A 44 5.73 4.10 9.55
N ALA A 45 5.38 5.09 10.36
CA ALA A 45 4.25 5.00 11.29
C ALA A 45 3.02 5.75 10.75
N GLU A 46 1.85 5.23 11.09
CA GLU A 46 0.61 6.01 11.10
C GLU A 46 0.70 7.05 12.23
N ILE A 47 0.36 8.30 11.94
CA ILE A 47 0.43 9.38 12.93
C ILE A 47 -0.81 9.31 13.84
N PRO A 48 -0.66 9.35 15.18
CA PRO A 48 -1.80 9.32 16.10
C PRO A 48 -2.85 10.38 15.76
N GLY A 49 -4.12 9.97 15.71
CA GLY A 49 -5.25 10.85 15.38
C GLY A 49 -5.51 11.03 13.89
N SER A 50 -4.65 10.53 12.98
CA SER A 50 -4.91 10.57 11.54
C SER A 50 -6.04 9.62 11.10
N ARG A 51 -6.20 8.49 11.81
CA ARG A 51 -7.24 7.51 11.54
C ARG A 51 -8.64 8.12 11.55
N GLY A 52 -9.43 7.81 10.54
CA GLY A 52 -10.83 8.28 10.42
C GLY A 52 -10.98 9.75 10.06
N LYS A 53 -9.89 10.52 9.88
CA LYS A 53 -9.98 11.87 9.33
C LYS A 53 -10.48 11.84 7.90
N ALA A 54 -11.23 12.87 7.53
CA ALA A 54 -11.55 13.12 6.13
C ALA A 54 -10.25 13.42 5.33
N PRO A 55 -10.19 13.08 4.04
CA PRO A 55 -8.99 13.27 3.21
C PRO A 55 -8.43 14.70 3.20
N ASP A 56 -9.29 15.71 3.25
CA ASP A 56 -8.95 17.13 3.29
C ASP A 56 -8.48 17.61 4.67
N ALA A 57 -8.83 16.89 5.74
CA ALA A 57 -8.40 17.16 7.10
C ALA A 57 -7.01 16.57 7.46
N LEU A 58 -6.42 15.76 6.58
CA LEU A 58 -5.07 15.23 6.76
C LEU A 58 -4.01 16.33 6.54
N THR A 59 -3.21 16.58 7.56
CA THR A 59 -2.05 17.47 7.50
C THR A 59 -0.95 16.86 6.61
N VAL A 60 0.06 17.65 6.23
CA VAL A 60 1.16 17.17 5.38
C VAL A 60 1.86 15.96 6.00
N GLN A 61 2.12 16.00 7.31
CA GLN A 61 2.85 14.98 8.07
C GLN A 61 2.05 13.68 8.22
N GLU A 62 0.72 13.74 8.15
CA GLU A 62 -0.16 12.58 8.26
C GLU A 62 -0.33 11.83 6.93
N ARG A 63 0.15 12.39 5.82
CA ARG A 63 0.07 11.79 4.47
C ARG A 63 1.23 10.82 4.25
N THR A 64 1.34 9.80 5.09
CA THR A 64 2.37 8.74 5.00
C THR A 64 1.79 7.48 4.38
N THR A 65 2.66 6.63 3.82
CA THR A 65 2.34 5.23 3.55
C THR A 65 3.00 4.39 4.65
N PRO A 66 2.26 3.98 5.70
CA PRO A 66 2.83 3.28 6.87
C PRO A 66 3.46 1.95 6.49
N ALA A 67 4.58 1.60 7.12
CA ALA A 67 5.23 0.30 6.95
C ALA A 67 4.52 -0.78 7.78
N GLY A 68 4.57 -2.02 7.33
CA GLY A 68 3.95 -3.14 8.05
C GLY A 68 3.56 -4.32 7.18
N ARG A 69 2.93 -5.32 7.80
CA ARG A 69 2.26 -6.45 7.16
C ARG A 69 0.76 -6.28 7.34
N PHE A 70 0.04 -6.26 6.23
CA PHE A 70 -1.40 -6.00 6.20
C PHE A 70 -2.16 -7.16 5.56
N GLU A 71 -3.33 -7.47 6.12
CA GLU A 71 -4.31 -8.38 5.54
C GLU A 71 -5.09 -7.60 4.46
N ALA A 72 -4.74 -7.82 3.20
CA ALA A 72 -5.33 -7.09 2.10
C ALA A 72 -6.65 -7.71 1.65
N GLN A 73 -7.65 -6.87 1.39
CA GLN A 73 -9.00 -7.31 1.05
C GLN A 73 -9.48 -6.69 -0.26
N PRO A 74 -10.10 -7.47 -1.15
CA PRO A 74 -10.87 -6.91 -2.26
C PRO A 74 -11.97 -5.96 -1.76
N GLY A 75 -12.19 -4.87 -2.47
CA GLY A 75 -13.24 -3.93 -2.11
C GLY A 75 -13.63 -2.98 -3.22
N ARG A 76 -14.48 -2.01 -2.87
CA ARG A 76 -14.87 -0.91 -3.74
C ARG A 76 -14.76 0.42 -3.01
N ASN A 77 -14.38 1.47 -3.72
CA ASN A 77 -14.45 2.83 -3.20
C ASN A 77 -15.89 3.37 -3.25
N LEU A 78 -16.09 4.61 -2.78
CA LEU A 78 -17.41 5.27 -2.74
C LEU A 78 -18.06 5.46 -4.13
N HIS A 79 -17.27 5.39 -5.21
CA HIS A 79 -17.78 5.47 -6.58
C HIS A 79 -18.02 4.08 -7.20
N GLY A 80 -17.91 3.00 -6.41
CA GLY A 80 -18.12 1.63 -6.86
C GLY A 80 -16.94 1.03 -7.63
N GLU A 81 -15.82 1.74 -7.78
CA GLU A 81 -14.63 1.23 -8.46
C GLU A 81 -13.89 0.22 -7.58
N ARG A 82 -13.42 -0.89 -8.18
CA ARG A 82 -12.66 -1.93 -7.47
C ARG A 82 -11.32 -1.40 -6.99
N ILE A 83 -10.99 -1.69 -5.74
CA ILE A 83 -9.72 -1.37 -5.09
C ILE A 83 -9.29 -2.56 -4.23
N VAL A 84 -8.04 -2.53 -3.78
CA VAL A 84 -7.54 -3.47 -2.76
C VAL A 84 -7.32 -2.69 -1.48
N TRP A 85 -8.11 -2.95 -0.46
CA TRP A 85 -7.92 -2.37 0.86
C TRP A 85 -6.66 -2.94 1.51
N ILE A 86 -5.79 -2.07 2.00
CA ILE A 86 -4.62 -2.40 2.81
C ILE A 86 -4.99 -2.30 4.28
N ASP A 87 -5.59 -1.16 4.67
CA ASP A 87 -6.16 -0.93 5.99
C ASP A 87 -7.41 -0.09 5.82
N TYR A 88 -8.58 -0.72 6.04
CA TYR A 88 -9.87 -0.06 5.88
C TYR A 88 -10.06 1.09 6.88
N GLY A 89 -9.63 0.90 8.13
CA GLY A 89 -9.81 1.93 9.17
C GLY A 89 -8.92 3.16 8.94
N ALA A 90 -7.74 2.98 8.34
CA ALA A 90 -6.87 4.08 7.92
C ALA A 90 -7.20 4.62 6.51
N SER A 91 -8.23 4.09 5.84
CA SER A 91 -8.57 4.44 4.45
C SER A 91 -7.40 4.26 3.46
N LEU A 92 -6.56 3.25 3.69
CA LEU A 92 -5.39 2.94 2.85
C LEU A 92 -5.72 1.83 1.86
N ALA A 93 -5.41 2.06 0.60
CA ALA A 93 -5.68 1.11 -0.48
C ALA A 93 -4.59 1.12 -1.55
N ILE A 94 -4.52 0.02 -2.32
CA ILE A 94 -3.93 -0.01 -3.65
C ILE A 94 -5.03 0.32 -4.65
N HIS A 95 -4.79 1.28 -5.52
CA HIS A 95 -5.70 1.58 -6.63
C HIS A 95 -4.94 2.11 -7.85
N ARG A 96 -5.57 2.05 -9.02
CA ARG A 96 -5.01 2.66 -10.25
C ARG A 96 -4.96 4.18 -10.18
N LEU A 97 -4.06 4.77 -10.97
CA LEU A 97 -4.06 6.19 -11.24
C LEU A 97 -5.40 6.64 -11.82
N ARG A 98 -5.91 7.77 -11.32
CA ARG A 98 -7.18 8.39 -11.72
C ARG A 98 -6.92 9.81 -12.23
N PRO A 99 -7.83 10.39 -13.02
CA PRO A 99 -7.79 11.81 -13.35
C PRO A 99 -7.62 12.65 -12.09
N ALA A 100 -6.66 13.57 -12.13
CA ALA A 100 -6.33 14.49 -11.05
C ALA A 100 -6.00 15.87 -11.67
N PRO A 101 -6.01 16.96 -10.89
CA PRO A 101 -5.64 18.27 -11.40
C PRO A 101 -4.26 18.24 -12.06
N ALA A 102 -4.13 18.80 -13.28
CA ALA A 102 -2.91 18.74 -14.08
C ALA A 102 -1.65 19.26 -13.34
N ARG A 103 -1.83 20.26 -12.46
CA ARG A 103 -0.76 20.80 -11.60
C ARG A 103 -0.08 19.76 -10.69
N GLU A 104 -0.76 18.66 -10.38
CA GLU A 104 -0.19 17.58 -9.56
C GLU A 104 0.79 16.71 -10.36
N ARG A 105 0.70 16.71 -11.70
CA ARG A 105 1.61 15.99 -12.61
C ARG A 105 1.78 14.51 -12.26
N ARG A 106 0.68 13.85 -11.86
CA ARG A 106 0.73 12.46 -11.37
C ARG A 106 1.23 11.45 -12.41
N PRO A 107 0.83 11.53 -13.71
CA PRO A 107 1.41 10.66 -14.73
C PRO A 107 2.92 10.82 -14.85
N GLU A 108 3.42 12.05 -14.89
CA GLU A 108 4.85 12.35 -15.02
C GLU A 108 5.64 11.88 -13.79
N ARG A 109 5.08 12.11 -12.60
CA ARG A 109 5.65 11.63 -11.32
C ARG A 109 5.77 10.10 -11.31
N LEU A 110 4.75 9.39 -11.82
CA LEU A 110 4.74 7.93 -11.83
C LEU A 110 5.82 7.35 -12.75
N THR A 111 6.16 8.07 -13.83
CA THR A 111 7.21 7.70 -14.79
C THR A 111 8.59 8.26 -14.45
N SER A 112 8.73 9.04 -13.38
CA SER A 112 10.02 9.65 -13.02
C SER A 112 11.04 8.58 -12.60
N ALA A 113 12.32 8.84 -12.89
CA ALA A 113 13.42 8.04 -12.37
C ALA A 113 13.79 8.41 -10.92
N ASN A 114 13.31 9.55 -10.41
CA ASN A 114 13.60 10.02 -9.06
C ASN A 114 12.51 9.57 -8.07
N PRO A 115 12.79 8.69 -7.10
CA PRO A 115 11.79 8.20 -6.15
C PRO A 115 11.08 9.28 -5.32
N GLN A 116 11.69 10.47 -5.17
CA GLN A 116 11.04 11.59 -4.46
C GLN A 116 9.86 12.17 -5.24
N ASP A 117 9.86 12.09 -6.57
CA ASP A 117 8.76 12.62 -7.39
C ASP A 117 7.46 11.84 -7.17
N HIS A 118 7.56 10.59 -6.70
CA HIS A 118 6.45 9.68 -6.44
C HIS A 118 5.66 10.02 -5.18
N ARG A 119 6.13 11.00 -4.38
CA ARG A 119 5.51 11.43 -3.12
C ARG A 119 4.44 12.49 -3.37
N ILE A 120 3.18 12.06 -3.35
CA ILE A 120 2.05 12.96 -3.66
C ILE A 120 0.71 12.50 -3.07
N THR A 121 0.56 11.23 -2.70
CA THR A 121 -0.73 10.69 -2.25
C THR A 121 -1.00 11.05 -0.78
N LEU A 122 -2.21 10.77 -0.32
CA LEU A 122 -2.56 10.88 1.11
C LEU A 122 -2.16 9.64 1.92
N GLY A 123 -1.56 8.64 1.28
CA GLY A 123 -1.10 7.40 1.90
C GLY A 123 -1.35 6.15 1.07
N CYS A 124 -2.38 6.17 0.22
CA CYS A 124 -2.66 5.09 -0.74
C CYS A 124 -1.47 4.82 -1.67
N VAL A 125 -1.37 3.57 -2.10
CA VAL A 125 -0.42 3.11 -3.12
C VAL A 125 -1.09 3.21 -4.48
N VAL A 126 -0.61 4.11 -5.33
CA VAL A 126 -1.24 4.36 -6.64
C VAL A 126 -0.35 3.90 -7.77
N VAL A 127 -0.87 3.05 -8.65
CA VAL A 127 -0.08 2.43 -9.72
C VAL A 127 -0.66 2.72 -11.10
N ASP A 128 0.08 2.36 -12.15
CA ASP A 128 -0.40 2.43 -13.53
C ASP A 128 -1.73 1.70 -13.72
N PRO A 129 -2.71 2.26 -14.47
CA PRO A 129 -4.00 1.62 -14.69
C PRO A 129 -3.93 0.25 -15.35
N ALA A 130 -3.07 0.06 -16.35
CA ALA A 130 -2.95 -1.22 -17.03
C ALA A 130 -2.33 -2.27 -16.11
N PHE A 131 -1.33 -1.91 -15.30
CA PHE A 131 -0.78 -2.81 -14.28
C PHE A 131 -1.82 -3.18 -13.23
N PHE A 132 -2.60 -2.21 -12.76
CA PHE A 132 -3.67 -2.48 -11.78
C PHE A 132 -4.70 -3.47 -12.33
N ASP A 133 -5.19 -3.23 -13.54
CA ASP A 133 -6.26 -4.03 -14.13
C ASP A 133 -5.79 -5.43 -14.55
N ARG A 134 -4.51 -5.59 -14.95
CA ARG A 134 -3.95 -6.86 -15.46
C ARG A 134 -3.22 -7.70 -14.41
N VAL A 135 -2.70 -7.09 -13.34
CA VAL A 135 -1.88 -7.80 -12.34
C VAL A 135 -2.50 -7.70 -10.96
N VAL A 136 -2.78 -6.48 -10.48
CA VAL A 136 -3.25 -6.28 -9.09
C VAL A 136 -4.66 -6.85 -8.89
N LEU A 137 -5.63 -6.48 -9.73
CA LEU A 137 -7.01 -6.91 -9.55
C LEU A 137 -7.20 -8.43 -9.69
N PRO A 138 -6.64 -9.11 -10.71
CA PRO A 138 -6.78 -10.56 -10.81
C PRO A 138 -6.20 -11.30 -9.59
N THR A 139 -5.09 -10.79 -9.04
CA THR A 139 -4.32 -11.46 -7.98
C THR A 139 -4.80 -11.13 -6.57
N LEU A 140 -5.03 -9.85 -6.28
CA LEU A 140 -5.33 -9.33 -4.93
C LEU A 140 -6.75 -8.74 -4.82
N GLY A 141 -7.43 -8.56 -5.95
CA GLY A 141 -8.81 -8.05 -6.02
C GLY A 141 -9.89 -9.13 -6.14
N SER A 142 -9.50 -10.41 -6.16
CA SER A 142 -10.42 -11.56 -6.27
C SER A 142 -10.57 -12.33 -4.96
N SER A 143 -9.55 -12.30 -4.10
CA SER A 143 -9.51 -13.00 -2.80
C SER A 143 -8.62 -12.22 -1.82
N PRO A 144 -8.74 -12.45 -0.50
CA PRO A 144 -7.80 -11.91 0.47
C PRO A 144 -6.36 -12.29 0.15
N GLY A 145 -5.43 -11.38 0.40
CA GLY A 145 -4.00 -11.57 0.21
C GLY A 145 -3.20 -10.79 1.25
N LEU A 146 -1.90 -10.68 1.04
CA LEU A 146 -1.03 -9.90 1.93
C LEU A 146 -0.42 -8.69 1.21
N VAL A 147 -0.24 -7.60 1.95
CA VAL A 147 0.57 -6.47 1.50
C VAL A 147 1.63 -6.21 2.54
N TYR A 148 2.88 -6.27 2.10
CA TYR A 148 4.05 -5.89 2.89
C TYR A 148 4.52 -4.52 2.42
N ILE A 149 4.50 -3.54 3.32
CA ILE A 149 5.05 -2.22 3.05
C ILE A 149 6.38 -2.11 3.79
N LEU A 150 7.47 -2.04 3.04
CA LEU A 150 8.82 -2.02 3.60
C LEU A 150 9.12 -0.66 4.24
N PRO A 151 9.84 -0.63 5.38
CA PRO A 151 10.24 0.62 6.01
C PRO A 151 11.22 1.39 5.13
N GLU A 152 11.19 2.72 5.23
CA GLU A 152 12.08 3.59 4.46
C GLU A 152 13.03 4.41 5.33
N ARG A 153 12.73 4.59 6.62
CA ARG A 153 13.68 5.10 7.61
C ARG A 153 14.47 3.92 8.18
N GLU A 154 15.58 4.19 8.86
CA GLU A 154 16.41 3.11 9.45
C GLU A 154 15.54 2.10 10.20
N PRO A 155 15.88 0.79 10.14
CA PRO A 155 15.07 -0.21 10.80
C PRO A 155 15.01 0.15 12.29
N LEU A 156 13.80 0.43 12.78
CA LEU A 156 13.49 0.09 14.16
C LEU A 156 13.83 -1.39 14.25
N LEU A 157 15.00 -1.71 14.84
CA LEU A 157 15.29 -3.05 15.31
C LEU A 157 14.00 -3.51 15.98
N ALA A 158 13.37 -4.53 15.39
CA ALA A 158 12.11 -5.04 15.84
C ALA A 158 12.29 -5.35 17.33
N SER A 159 11.72 -4.49 18.18
CA SER A 159 11.55 -4.85 19.57
C SER A 159 10.57 -6.01 19.51
N ALA A 160 11.10 -7.22 19.62
CA ALA A 160 10.34 -8.45 19.74
C ALA A 160 9.49 -8.32 21.01
N GLY A 161 8.33 -7.70 20.86
CA GLY A 161 7.36 -7.42 21.91
C GLY A 161 5.99 -7.80 21.38
N GLY A 162 5.82 -9.08 21.07
CA GLY A 162 4.52 -9.63 20.70
C GLY A 162 3.53 -9.41 21.84
N THR A 163 2.48 -8.65 21.57
CA THR A 163 1.20 -8.86 22.23
C THR A 163 0.17 -9.07 21.14
N SER A 164 -0.09 -10.35 20.87
CA SER A 164 -1.32 -10.77 20.21
C SER A 164 -2.47 -10.23 21.05
N ARG A 165 -3.26 -9.31 20.49
CA ARG A 165 -4.54 -8.94 21.07
C ARG A 165 -5.62 -9.60 20.22
N ALA A 166 -6.05 -10.76 20.73
CA ALA A 166 -7.22 -11.47 20.26
C ALA A 166 -8.41 -10.52 20.13
N ALA A 167 -9.07 -10.57 18.98
CA ALA A 167 -10.45 -10.10 18.85
C ALA A 167 -11.33 -11.02 19.68
N ALA A 168 -12.22 -10.45 20.49
CA ALA A 168 -13.19 -11.16 21.30
C ALA A 168 -14.52 -10.40 21.23
N PRO A 169 -15.62 -11.08 21.61
CA PRO A 169 -16.25 -12.21 20.94
C PRO A 169 -17.32 -11.78 19.92
#